data_AF-A0A4R1HZ96-F1
#
_entry.id   AF-A0A4R1HZ96-F1
#
_cell.length_a   1.000
_cell.length_b   1.000
_cell.length_c   1.000
_cell.angle_alpha   90.00
_cell.angle_beta   90.00
_cell.angle_gamma   90.00
#
_symmetry.space_group_name_H-M   'P 1'
#
loop_
_entity.id
_entity.type
_entity.pdbx_description
1 polymer ?
#
loop_
_entity_poly.entity_id
_entity_poly.type
_entity_poly.pdbx_seq_one_letter_code
_entity_poly.pdbx_strand_id
1 'polypeptide(L)'
;MVAPTTRESDADDLLTVDQLAEATGVSVRTIRFYSGKGLLPAPRLRGRTGLYDTTHRARLELIGELSALGFTLAAIEKRLERVPHHAGPEELALQLALLTPWTPEDPEDVDGAGLETLSPDLPPELSRRAQELIDRHTTALAEDLMTLFQDEVLQPYRERGRPSDERSRLAAALARLKPVTVQGVVTAFGRAVNRTIRDRVGNEG
;
A
#
# COMPACT_ATOMS: atom_id res chain seq x y z
N MET A 1 -0.56 24.98 26.50
CA MET A 1 -1.77 24.29 26.00
C MET A 1 -2.30 25.08 24.81
N VAL A 2 -1.96 24.66 23.60
CA VAL A 2 -2.50 25.25 22.36
C VAL A 2 -3.59 24.30 21.90
N ALA A 3 -4.85 24.76 21.93
CA ALA A 3 -5.95 24.04 21.31
C ALA A 3 -5.69 23.97 19.79
N PRO A 4 -5.85 22.82 19.12
CA PRO A 4 -5.70 22.78 17.69
C PRO A 4 -6.91 23.52 17.09
N THR A 5 -6.62 24.62 16.39
CA THR A 5 -7.55 25.32 15.52
C THR A 5 -8.14 24.32 14.54
N THR A 6 -9.40 23.95 14.73
CA THR A 6 -10.26 23.38 13.69
C THR A 6 -10.21 24.33 12.51
N ARG A 7 -9.44 23.97 11.48
CA ARG A 7 -9.36 24.75 10.24
C ARG A 7 -10.74 24.73 9.60
N GLU A 8 -11.22 25.91 9.23
CA GLU A 8 -12.53 26.18 8.60
C GLU A 8 -12.73 25.50 7.22
N SER A 9 -11.81 24.66 6.74
CA SER A 9 -11.97 23.88 5.50
C SER A 9 -12.87 22.64 5.63
N ASP A 10 -13.35 22.33 6.83
CA ASP A 10 -14.15 21.13 7.15
C ASP A 10 -15.68 21.32 6.95
N ALA A 11 -16.12 22.54 6.62
CA ALA A 11 -17.55 22.87 6.51
C ALA A 11 -18.13 22.62 5.11
N ASP A 12 -17.30 22.59 4.07
CA ASP A 12 -17.77 22.53 2.67
C ASP A 12 -18.02 21.11 2.13
N ASP A 13 -17.59 20.05 2.82
CA ASP A 13 -17.70 18.64 2.36
C ASP A 13 -18.46 17.72 3.35
N LEU A 14 -19.46 18.26 4.06
CA LEU A 14 -20.31 17.43 4.93
C LEU A 14 -21.33 16.64 4.10
N LEU A 15 -21.11 15.35 3.96
CA LEU A 15 -21.94 14.41 3.22
C LEU A 15 -22.97 13.74 4.12
N THR A 16 -24.18 13.51 3.62
CA THR A 16 -25.09 12.52 4.22
C THR A 16 -24.55 11.11 4.01
N VAL A 17 -25.10 10.12 4.71
CA VAL A 17 -24.70 8.72 4.52
C VAL A 17 -24.92 8.24 3.08
N ASP A 18 -25.96 8.74 2.41
CA ASP A 18 -26.28 8.37 1.03
C ASP A 18 -25.27 8.99 0.06
N GLN A 19 -24.92 10.27 0.26
CA GLN A 19 -23.89 10.94 -0.53
C GLN A 19 -22.49 10.32 -0.30
N LEU A 20 -22.19 9.91 0.93
CA LEU A 20 -20.94 9.21 1.24
C LEU A 20 -20.89 7.85 0.55
N ALA A 21 -22.01 7.12 0.53
CA ALA A 21 -22.11 5.84 -0.17
C ALA A 21 -21.89 6.00 -1.68
N GLU A 22 -22.49 7.02 -2.29
CA GLU A 22 -22.29 7.36 -3.69
C GLU A 22 -20.83 7.73 -3.97
N ALA A 23 -20.22 8.58 -3.12
CA ALA A 23 -18.86 9.04 -3.30
C ALA A 23 -17.78 7.95 -3.13
N THR A 24 -18.07 6.91 -2.35
CA THR A 24 -17.10 5.83 -2.03
C THR A 24 -17.42 4.51 -2.73
N GLY A 25 -18.60 4.36 -3.33
CA GLY A 25 -19.09 3.08 -3.84
C GLY A 25 -19.45 2.06 -2.73
N VAL A 26 -19.29 2.43 -1.45
CA VAL A 26 -19.61 1.56 -0.31
C VAL A 26 -21.08 1.69 0.05
N SER A 27 -21.80 0.57 0.16
CA SER A 27 -23.23 0.63 0.49
C SER A 27 -23.50 1.31 1.84
N VAL A 28 -24.63 2.01 1.96
CA VAL A 28 -25.10 2.61 3.23
C VAL A 28 -25.15 1.57 4.37
N ARG A 29 -25.53 0.33 4.05
CA ARG A 29 -25.53 -0.80 5.00
C ARG A 29 -24.13 -1.06 5.55
N THR A 30 -23.13 -1.12 4.68
CA THR A 30 -21.73 -1.36 5.03
C THR A 30 -21.16 -0.18 5.84
N ILE A 31 -21.47 1.06 5.44
CA ILE A 31 -21.05 2.26 6.20
C ILE A 31 -21.60 2.21 7.63
N ARG A 32 -22.91 1.95 7.79
CA ARG A 32 -23.53 1.81 9.12
C ARG A 32 -22.93 0.67 9.93
N PHE A 33 -22.60 -0.45 9.28
CA PHE A 33 -21.92 -1.57 9.91
C PHE A 33 -20.55 -1.15 10.47
N TYR A 34 -19.72 -0.46 9.68
CA TYR A 34 -18.42 0.04 10.13
C TYR A 34 -18.53 1.11 11.22
N SER A 35 -19.50 2.04 11.12
CA SER A 35 -19.79 2.99 12.19
C SER A 35 -20.19 2.29 13.49
N GLY A 36 -21.05 1.27 13.43
CA GLY A 36 -21.47 0.49 14.60
C GLY A 36 -20.34 -0.32 15.24
N LYS A 37 -19.34 -0.71 14.44
CA LYS A 37 -18.10 -1.35 14.89
C LYS A 37 -17.05 -0.38 15.43
N GLY A 38 -17.32 0.94 15.37
CA GLY A 38 -16.36 1.97 15.78
C GLY A 38 -15.19 2.14 14.81
N LEU A 39 -15.27 1.61 13.59
CA LEU A 39 -14.20 1.73 12.60
C LEU A 39 -14.17 3.09 11.92
N LEU A 40 -15.29 3.82 11.96
CA LEU A 40 -15.41 5.19 11.52
C LEU A 40 -15.56 6.11 12.74
N PRO A 41 -15.01 7.34 12.69
CA PRO A 41 -15.35 8.36 13.67
C PRO A 41 -16.86 8.59 13.75
N ALA A 42 -17.34 9.09 14.88
CA ALA A 42 -18.75 9.43 15.03
C ALA A 42 -19.10 10.61 14.10
N PRO A 43 -20.20 10.52 13.32
CA PRO A 43 -20.60 11.59 12.43
C PRO A 43 -21.06 12.83 13.21
N ARG A 44 -20.96 14.00 12.59
CA ARG A 44 -21.51 15.24 13.15
C ARG A 44 -23.02 15.23 13.02
N LEU A 45 -23.75 15.40 14.12
CA LEU A 45 -25.21 15.38 14.09
C LEU A 45 -25.77 16.77 13.78
N ARG A 46 -26.63 16.85 12.76
CA ARG A 46 -27.48 18.02 12.48
C ARG A 46 -28.94 17.60 12.53
N GLY A 47 -29.57 17.81 13.68
CA GLY A 47 -30.89 17.26 13.98
C GLY A 47 -30.82 15.73 14.09
N ARG A 48 -31.57 15.03 13.23
CA ARG A 48 -31.55 13.55 13.15
C ARG A 48 -30.60 13.01 12.09
N THR A 49 -29.95 13.89 11.33
CA THR A 49 -29.10 13.51 10.20
C THR A 49 -27.64 13.50 10.65
N GLY A 50 -26.97 12.36 10.45
CA GLY A 50 -25.52 12.27 10.61
C GLY A 50 -24.82 12.76 9.35
N LEU A 51 -23.86 13.66 9.55
CA LEU A 51 -23.02 14.26 8.52
C LEU A 51 -21.59 13.75 8.65
N TYR A 52 -21.01 13.38 7.52
CA TYR A 52 -19.72 12.74 7.38
C TYR A 52 -18.78 13.65 6.63
N ASP A 53 -17.57 13.81 7.13
CA ASP A 53 -16.54 14.62 6.49
C ASP A 53 -15.56 13.77 5.66
N THR A 54 -14.55 14.43 5.10
CA THR A 54 -13.46 13.83 4.31
C THR A 54 -12.67 12.76 5.07
N THR A 55 -12.61 12.83 6.41
CA THR A 55 -11.96 11.81 7.23
C THR A 55 -12.71 10.48 7.17
N HIS A 56 -14.05 10.52 7.15
CA HIS A 56 -14.87 9.32 7.02
C HIS A 56 -14.66 8.67 5.65
N ARG A 57 -14.64 9.49 4.58
CA ARG A 57 -14.38 9.04 3.21
C ARG A 57 -13.03 8.34 3.09
N ALA A 58 -11.94 9.00 3.52
CA ALA A 58 -10.60 8.44 3.39
C ALA A 58 -10.43 7.13 4.19
N ARG A 59 -11.14 6.98 5.32
CA ARG A 59 -11.12 5.76 6.12
C ARG A 59 -11.88 4.62 5.45
N LEU A 60 -12.99 4.92 4.76
CA LEU A 60 -13.72 3.95 3.92
C LEU A 60 -12.89 3.50 2.72
N GLU A 61 -12.20 4.42 2.04
CA GLU A 61 -11.27 4.10 0.96
C GLU A 61 -10.15 3.18 1.46
N LEU A 62 -9.55 3.49 2.63
CA LEU A 62 -8.55 2.61 3.27
C LEU A 62 -9.09 1.20 3.56
N ILE A 63 -10.32 1.08 4.06
CA ILE A 63 -10.94 -0.23 4.31
C ILE A 63 -11.18 -1.00 3.01
N GLY A 64 -11.68 -0.32 1.98
CA GLY A 64 -11.96 -0.91 0.66
C GLY A 64 -10.69 -1.46 0.02
N GLU A 65 -9.64 -0.64 -0.02
CA GLU A 65 -8.32 -1.03 -0.52
C GLU A 65 -7.76 -2.23 0.26
N LEU A 66 -7.70 -2.17 1.59
CA LEU A 66 -7.20 -3.32 2.37
C LEU A 66 -8.00 -4.60 2.14
N SER A 67 -9.31 -4.48 1.92
CA SER A 67 -10.16 -5.63 1.58
C SER A 67 -9.82 -6.19 0.19
N ALA A 68 -9.58 -5.31 -0.80
CA ALA A 68 -9.12 -5.70 -2.14
C ALA A 68 -7.76 -6.40 -2.11
N LEU A 69 -6.90 -6.01 -1.15
CA LEU A 69 -5.61 -6.67 -0.89
C LEU A 69 -5.74 -8.03 -0.15
N GLY A 70 -6.96 -8.53 0.06
CA GLY A 70 -7.22 -9.82 0.70
C GLY A 70 -7.09 -9.83 2.22
N PHE A 71 -6.99 -8.66 2.88
CA PHE A 71 -6.99 -8.63 4.34
C PHE A 71 -8.36 -9.07 4.88
N THR A 72 -8.35 -9.93 5.89
CA THR A 72 -9.58 -10.28 6.61
C THR A 72 -10.09 -9.06 7.38
N LEU A 73 -11.41 -8.97 7.59
CA LEU A 73 -12.02 -7.89 8.36
C LEU A 73 -11.36 -7.75 9.76
N ALA A 74 -11.06 -8.86 10.43
CA ALA A 74 -10.37 -8.84 11.73
C ALA A 74 -8.96 -8.22 11.66
N ALA A 75 -8.22 -8.45 10.58
CA ALA A 75 -6.91 -7.83 10.37
C ALA A 75 -7.05 -6.33 10.09
N ILE A 76 -8.08 -5.92 9.34
CA ILE A 76 -8.41 -4.52 9.08
C ILE A 76 -8.79 -3.81 10.38
N GLU A 77 -9.66 -4.40 11.21
CA GLU A 77 -10.05 -3.88 12.52
C GLU A 77 -8.80 -3.60 13.39
N LYS A 78 -7.95 -4.62 13.59
CA LYS A 78 -6.71 -4.50 14.38
C LYS A 78 -5.73 -3.45 13.83
N ARG A 79 -5.72 -3.24 12.50
CA ARG A 79 -4.90 -2.20 11.85
C ARG A 79 -5.48 -0.81 12.16
N LEU A 80 -6.79 -0.63 12.03
CA LEU A 80 -7.46 0.66 12.23
C LEU A 80 -7.50 1.10 13.69
N GLU A 81 -7.48 0.17 14.65
CA GLU A 81 -7.32 0.51 16.07
C GLU A 81 -6.03 1.30 16.36
N ARG A 82 -4.99 1.08 15.56
CA ARG A 82 -3.70 1.79 15.69
C ARG A 82 -3.70 3.15 14.96
N VAL A 83 -4.74 3.43 14.18
CA VAL A 83 -4.88 4.66 13.39
C VAL A 83 -5.83 5.60 14.12
N PRO A 84 -5.38 6.80 14.55
CA PRO A 84 -6.24 7.73 15.25
C PRO A 84 -7.51 8.06 14.46
N HIS A 85 -8.66 8.25 15.13
CA HIS A 85 -9.91 8.63 14.47
C HIS A 85 -9.86 9.98 13.77
N HIS A 86 -8.94 10.86 14.19
CA HIS A 86 -8.68 12.17 13.60
C HIS A 86 -7.57 12.15 12.55
N ALA A 87 -7.08 10.96 12.16
CA ALA A 87 -6.10 10.85 11.07
C ALA A 87 -6.76 11.36 9.78
N GLY A 88 -6.24 12.47 9.26
CA GLY A 88 -6.75 13.08 8.04
C GLY A 88 -6.47 12.23 6.80
N PRO A 89 -7.12 12.56 5.66
CA PRO A 89 -6.99 11.82 4.41
C PRO A 89 -5.55 11.54 3.97
N GLU A 90 -4.66 12.51 4.15
CA GLU A 90 -3.26 12.45 3.73
C GLU A 90 -2.44 11.40 4.50
N GLU A 91 -2.74 11.22 5.79
CA GLU A 91 -2.07 10.21 6.62
C GLU A 91 -2.54 8.80 6.23
N LEU A 92 -3.83 8.65 5.94
CA LEU A 92 -4.41 7.39 5.46
C LEU A 92 -3.91 7.05 4.05
N ALA A 93 -3.76 8.04 3.17
CA ALA A 93 -3.19 7.87 1.84
C ALA A 93 -1.72 7.42 1.88
N LEU A 94 -0.91 7.98 2.78
CA LEU A 94 0.46 7.50 3.01
C LEU A 94 0.47 6.06 3.53
N GLN A 95 -0.42 5.75 4.48
CA GLN A 95 -0.57 4.39 5.03
C GLN A 95 -0.94 3.38 3.93
N LEU A 96 -1.87 3.75 3.04
CA LEU A 96 -2.25 2.97 1.87
C LEU A 96 -1.09 2.78 0.91
N ALA A 97 -0.40 3.86 0.53
CA ALA A 97 0.74 3.79 -0.37
C ALA A 97 1.82 2.83 0.14
N LEU A 98 1.99 2.71 1.46
CA LEU A 98 2.91 1.74 2.07
C LEU A 98 2.39 0.29 2.08
N LEU A 99 1.07 0.08 2.00
CA LEU A 99 0.43 -1.24 2.10
C LEU A 99 0.05 -1.84 0.75
N THR A 100 -0.19 -1.04 -0.30
CA THR A 100 -0.53 -1.58 -1.62
C THR A 100 0.62 -2.50 -2.11
N PRO A 101 0.32 -3.69 -2.64
CA PRO A 101 1.32 -4.63 -3.13
C PRO A 101 2.25 -3.99 -4.15
N TRP A 102 3.47 -4.51 -4.21
CA TRP A 102 4.45 -4.19 -5.24
C TRP A 102 4.33 -5.12 -6.46
N THR A 103 3.38 -6.06 -6.42
CA THR A 103 3.11 -7.03 -7.48
C THR A 103 1.86 -6.63 -8.29
N PRO A 104 1.77 -7.03 -9.57
CA PRO A 104 0.52 -6.96 -10.33
C PRO A 104 -0.60 -7.76 -9.63
N GLU A 105 -1.86 -7.42 -9.91
CA GLU A 105 -3.04 -8.06 -9.30
C GLU A 105 -3.27 -9.52 -9.73
N ASP A 106 -2.58 -10.01 -10.79
CA ASP A 106 -2.60 -11.42 -11.22
C ASP A 106 -1.29 -12.14 -10.82
N PRO A 107 -1.23 -12.74 -9.62
CA PRO A 107 -0.09 -13.55 -9.18
C PRO A 107 -0.10 -14.98 -9.75
N GLU A 108 -1.13 -15.40 -10.50
CA GLU A 108 -1.31 -16.81 -10.93
C GLU A 108 -0.28 -17.31 -11.98
N ASP A 109 0.60 -16.45 -12.52
CA ASP A 109 1.55 -16.85 -13.59
C ASP A 109 3.03 -16.97 -13.15
N VAL A 110 3.37 -16.68 -11.89
CA VAL A 110 4.79 -16.59 -11.43
C VAL A 110 5.11 -17.50 -10.24
N ASP A 111 4.21 -18.41 -9.89
CA ASP A 111 4.51 -19.42 -8.90
C ASP A 111 5.37 -20.55 -9.48
N GLY A 112 5.72 -21.50 -8.61
CA GLY A 112 6.51 -22.68 -8.93
C GLY A 112 6.11 -23.38 -10.25
N ALA A 113 4.80 -23.42 -10.49
CA ALA A 113 4.16 -24.14 -11.57
C ALA A 113 4.19 -23.37 -12.90
N GLY A 114 4.23 -22.04 -12.87
CA GLY A 114 4.37 -21.21 -14.07
C GLY A 114 5.66 -21.48 -14.83
N LEU A 115 6.81 -21.56 -14.14
CA LEU A 115 8.10 -21.86 -14.78
C LEU A 115 8.19 -23.30 -15.31
N GLU A 116 7.58 -24.28 -14.63
CA GLU A 116 7.49 -25.66 -15.12
C GLU A 116 6.62 -25.76 -16.40
N THR A 117 5.55 -24.98 -16.46
CA THR A 117 4.66 -24.90 -17.63
C THR A 117 5.34 -24.20 -18.81
N LEU A 118 6.13 -23.16 -18.56
CA LEU A 118 6.84 -22.38 -19.57
C LEU A 118 8.15 -23.02 -20.04
N SER A 119 8.65 -24.05 -19.33
CA SER A 119 9.91 -24.73 -19.66
C SER A 119 9.81 -26.25 -19.39
N PRO A 120 8.95 -26.98 -20.12
CA PRO A 120 8.73 -28.42 -19.92
C PRO A 120 9.99 -29.26 -20.21
N ASP A 121 10.96 -28.70 -20.94
CA ASP A 121 12.21 -29.36 -21.29
C ASP A 121 13.29 -29.28 -20.18
N LEU A 122 13.06 -28.49 -19.12
CA LEU A 122 13.98 -28.39 -17.98
C LEU A 122 13.65 -29.43 -16.90
N PRO A 123 14.65 -30.06 -16.27
CA PRO A 123 14.41 -30.95 -15.12
C PRO A 123 13.69 -30.19 -13.98
N PRO A 124 12.62 -30.76 -13.37
CA PRO A 124 11.87 -30.10 -12.28
C PRO A 124 12.76 -29.64 -11.11
N GLU A 125 13.81 -30.40 -10.79
CA GLU A 125 14.75 -30.05 -9.73
C GLU A 125 15.56 -28.79 -10.04
N LEU A 126 15.85 -28.53 -11.32
CA LEU A 126 16.54 -27.32 -11.75
C LEU A 126 15.63 -26.10 -11.59
N SER A 127 14.37 -26.21 -12.02
CA SER A 127 13.36 -25.16 -11.89
C SER A 127 13.13 -24.78 -10.43
N ARG A 128 12.92 -25.77 -9.55
CA ARG A 128 12.76 -25.54 -8.10
C ARG A 128 14.00 -24.86 -7.49
N ARG A 129 15.21 -25.33 -7.82
CA ARG A 129 16.44 -24.71 -7.31
C ARG A 129 16.62 -23.27 -7.81
N ALA A 130 16.24 -22.99 -9.06
CA ALA A 130 16.28 -21.65 -9.61
C ALA A 130 15.30 -20.72 -8.87
N GLN A 131 14.06 -21.19 -8.62
CA GLN A 131 13.07 -20.46 -7.82
C GLN A 131 13.58 -20.17 -6.41
N GLU A 132 14.11 -21.18 -5.71
CA GLU A 132 14.66 -21.00 -4.36
C GLU A 132 15.81 -19.98 -4.31
N LEU A 133 16.64 -19.92 -5.35
CA LEU A 133 17.69 -18.92 -5.49
C LEU A 133 17.10 -17.52 -5.75
N ILE A 134 16.15 -17.41 -6.67
CA ILE A 134 15.48 -16.16 -7.00
C ILE A 134 14.77 -15.60 -5.77
N ASP A 135 13.97 -16.40 -5.08
CA ASP A 135 13.22 -16.00 -3.88
C ASP A 135 14.15 -15.50 -2.78
N ARG A 136 15.22 -16.26 -2.49
CA ARG A 136 16.19 -15.89 -1.46
C ARG A 136 16.82 -14.52 -1.75
N HIS A 137 17.29 -14.33 -2.97
CA HIS A 137 17.99 -13.09 -3.34
C HIS A 137 17.04 -11.90 -3.51
N THR A 138 15.83 -12.13 -4.01
CA THR A 138 14.80 -11.09 -4.13
C THR A 138 14.29 -10.66 -2.76
N THR A 139 14.12 -11.60 -1.83
CA THR A 139 13.75 -11.29 -0.43
C THR A 139 14.82 -10.44 0.24
N ALA A 140 16.09 -10.83 0.17
CA ALA A 140 17.20 -10.06 0.73
C ALA A 140 17.26 -8.64 0.14
N LEU A 141 17.13 -8.51 -1.18
CA LEU A 141 17.08 -7.21 -1.85
C LEU A 141 15.90 -6.35 -1.36
N ALA A 142 14.73 -6.95 -1.17
CA ALA A 142 13.55 -6.24 -0.67
C ALA A 142 13.76 -5.75 0.77
N GLU A 143 14.35 -6.57 1.64
CA GLU A 143 14.69 -6.18 3.02
C GLU A 143 15.69 -5.01 3.06
N ASP A 144 16.73 -5.05 2.24
CA ASP A 144 17.72 -3.98 2.14
C ASP A 144 17.09 -2.67 1.63
N LEU A 145 16.28 -2.73 0.58
CA LEU A 145 15.58 -1.57 0.03
C LEU A 145 14.58 -0.98 1.02
N MET A 146 13.87 -1.82 1.76
CA MET A 146 12.92 -1.37 2.79
C MET A 146 13.64 -0.74 3.98
N THR A 147 14.81 -1.26 4.37
CA THR A 147 15.65 -0.66 5.42
C THR A 147 16.13 0.73 4.98
N LEU A 148 16.70 0.82 3.77
CA LEU A 148 17.14 2.10 3.19
C LEU A 148 15.99 3.12 3.15
N PHE A 149 14.81 2.72 2.72
CA PHE A 149 13.65 3.61 2.67
C PHE A 149 13.21 4.06 4.07
N GLN A 150 13.25 3.16 5.06
CA GLN A 150 12.90 3.50 6.43
C GLN A 150 13.85 4.55 7.01
N ASP A 151 15.15 4.36 6.82
CA ASP A 151 16.21 5.18 7.39
C ASP A 151 16.30 6.54 6.70
N GLU A 152 16.23 6.56 5.37
CA GLU A 152 16.46 7.79 4.58
C GLU A 152 15.19 8.61 4.36
N VAL A 153 14.00 8.00 4.46
CA VAL A 153 12.74 8.67 4.12
C VAL A 153 11.79 8.73 5.30
N LEU A 154 11.41 7.59 5.87
CA LEU A 154 10.37 7.56 6.90
C LEU A 154 10.84 8.14 8.23
N GLN A 155 12.05 7.83 8.66
CA GLN A 155 12.57 8.31 9.93
C GLN A 155 12.78 9.84 9.95
N PRO A 156 13.44 10.47 8.97
CA PRO A 156 13.59 11.94 8.93
C PRO A 156 12.24 12.67 8.82
N TYR A 157 11.28 12.08 8.12
CA TYR A 157 9.91 12.61 8.06
C TYR A 157 9.20 12.53 9.42
N ARG A 158 9.40 11.45 10.19
CA ARG A 158 8.86 11.30 11.55
C ARG A 158 9.51 12.27 12.53
N GLU A 159 10.83 12.43 12.48
CA GLU A 159 11.60 13.31 13.36
C GLU A 159 11.20 14.78 13.20
N ARG A 160 10.83 15.19 11.99
CA ARG A 160 10.30 16.53 11.69
C ARG A 160 8.84 16.74 12.12
N GLY A 161 8.25 15.79 12.84
CA GLY A 161 6.90 15.94 13.38
C GLY A 161 5.78 15.72 12.36
N ARG A 162 6.04 15.04 11.25
CA ARG A 162 5.04 14.66 10.24
C ARG A 162 4.31 15.85 9.58
N PRO A 163 5.04 16.79 8.96
CA PRO A 163 4.44 17.97 8.33
C PRO A 163 3.40 17.58 7.26
N SER A 164 2.22 18.22 7.31
CA SER A 164 1.07 17.88 6.43
C SER A 164 1.33 18.15 4.95
N ASP A 165 2.06 19.21 4.64
CA ASP A 165 2.38 19.58 3.25
C ASP A 165 3.38 18.62 2.57
N GLU A 166 4.17 17.88 3.35
CA GLU A 166 5.08 16.84 2.83
C GLU A 166 4.41 15.48 2.73
N ARG A 167 3.39 15.18 3.55
CA ARG A 167 2.67 13.90 3.55
C ARG A 167 2.14 13.52 2.18
N SER A 168 1.39 14.44 1.58
CA SER A 168 0.74 14.21 0.29
C SER A 168 1.78 14.01 -0.82
N ARG A 169 2.90 14.75 -0.75
CA ARG A 169 4.02 14.59 -1.67
C ARG A 169 4.70 13.23 -1.51
N LEU A 170 4.91 12.77 -0.27
CA LEU A 170 5.52 11.49 0.05
C LEU A 170 4.65 10.31 -0.39
N ALA A 171 3.34 10.35 -0.11
CA ALA A 171 2.39 9.33 -0.56
C ALA A 171 2.36 9.22 -2.09
N ALA A 172 2.30 10.36 -2.80
CA ALA A 172 2.34 10.39 -4.26
C ALA A 172 3.69 9.91 -4.83
N ALA A 173 4.81 10.23 -4.17
CA ALA A 173 6.13 9.76 -4.57
C ALA A 173 6.24 8.23 -4.44
N LEU A 174 5.78 7.67 -3.32
CA LEU A 174 5.73 6.22 -3.09
C LEU A 174 4.90 5.49 -4.14
N ALA A 175 3.70 6.00 -4.45
CA ALA A 175 2.84 5.41 -5.47
C ALA A 175 3.52 5.38 -6.85
N ARG A 176 4.25 6.45 -7.22
CA ARG A 176 5.02 6.52 -8.48
C ARG A 176 6.30 5.67 -8.47
N LEU A 177 6.90 5.46 -7.31
CA LEU A 177 8.14 4.71 -7.16
C LEU A 177 7.95 3.22 -7.46
N LYS A 178 6.79 2.66 -7.09
CA LYS A 178 6.47 1.23 -7.26
C LYS A 178 6.79 0.66 -8.65
N PRO A 179 6.18 1.16 -9.75
CA PRO A 179 6.46 0.63 -11.07
C PRO A 179 7.92 0.82 -11.50
N VAL A 180 8.55 1.92 -11.06
CA VAL A 180 9.93 2.24 -11.43
C VAL A 180 10.92 1.28 -10.76
N THR A 181 10.71 0.94 -9.48
CA THR A 181 11.58 0.00 -8.76
C THR A 181 11.50 -1.40 -9.35
N VAL A 182 10.29 -1.90 -9.62
CA VAL A 182 10.11 -3.24 -10.24
C VAL A 182 10.85 -3.29 -11.57
N GLN A 183 10.62 -2.31 -12.45
CA GLN A 183 11.31 -2.26 -13.74
C GLN A 183 12.82 -2.10 -13.59
N GLY A 184 13.26 -1.32 -12.60
CA GLY A 184 14.66 -1.14 -12.26
C GLY A 184 15.34 -2.46 -11.88
N VAL A 185 14.71 -3.27 -11.04
CA VAL A 185 15.20 -4.59 -10.62
C VAL A 185 15.29 -5.54 -11.81
N VAL A 186 14.23 -5.66 -12.62
CA VAL A 186 14.23 -6.50 -13.84
C VAL A 186 15.35 -6.09 -14.79
N THR A 187 15.50 -4.77 -15.01
CA THR A 187 16.53 -4.22 -15.91
C THR A 187 17.94 -4.44 -15.35
N ALA A 188 18.12 -4.34 -14.03
CA ALA A 188 19.40 -4.58 -13.37
C ALA A 188 19.79 -6.06 -13.44
N PHE A 189 18.83 -6.96 -13.21
CA PHE A 189 19.02 -8.40 -13.33
C PHE A 189 19.44 -8.80 -14.75
N GLY A 190 18.71 -8.36 -15.78
CA GLY A 190 19.07 -8.64 -17.18
C GLY A 190 20.48 -8.14 -17.54
N ARG A 191 20.88 -6.97 -17.03
CA ARG A 191 22.25 -6.45 -17.19
C ARG A 191 23.30 -7.32 -16.49
N ALA A 192 23.02 -7.82 -15.28
CA ALA A 192 23.93 -8.68 -14.53
C ALA A 192 24.13 -10.04 -15.21
N VAL A 193 23.05 -10.64 -15.73
CA VAL A 193 23.10 -11.89 -16.50
C VAL A 193 23.97 -11.71 -17.76
N ASN A 194 23.69 -10.68 -18.56
CA ASN A 194 24.46 -10.40 -19.78
C ASN A 194 25.96 -10.17 -19.50
N ARG A 195 26.29 -9.51 -18.40
CA ARG A 195 27.69 -9.33 -17.96
C ARG A 195 28.34 -10.68 -17.65
N THR A 196 27.67 -11.52 -16.87
CA THR A 196 28.19 -12.82 -16.43
C THR A 196 28.42 -13.78 -17.60
N ILE A 197 27.51 -13.79 -18.58
CA ILE A 197 27.65 -14.59 -19.80
C ILE A 197 28.89 -14.14 -20.59
N ARG A 198 29.04 -12.81 -20.79
CA ARG A 198 30.19 -12.25 -21.51
C ARG A 198 31.51 -12.59 -20.84
N ASP A 199 31.58 -12.48 -19.50
CA ASP A 199 32.80 -12.72 -18.74
C ASP A 199 33.21 -14.20 -18.78
N ARG A 200 32.25 -15.14 -18.81
CA ARG A 200 32.55 -16.57 -18.96
C ARG A 200 33.03 -16.93 -20.36
N VAL A 201 32.33 -16.46 -21.40
CA VAL A 201 32.72 -16.73 -22.80
C VAL A 201 34.08 -16.09 -23.14
N GLY A 202 34.40 -14.93 -22.56
CA GLY A 202 35.68 -14.27 -22.75
C GLY A 202 36.87 -14.88 -22.00
N ASN A 203 36.63 -15.76 -21.01
CA ASN A 203 37.69 -16.44 -20.25
C ASN A 203 38.02 -17.84 -20.80
N GLU A 204 37.27 -18.32 -21.80
CA GLU A 204 37.41 -19.65 -22.41
C GLU A 204 38.11 -19.62 -23.79
N GLY A 205 38.65 -18.47 -24.22
CA GLY A 205 39.40 -18.29 -25.48
C GLY A 205 40.78 -17.69 -25.26
#